data_AF-A0A382Q437-F1
#
_entry.id   AF-A0A382Q437-F1
#
_cell.length_a   1.000
_cell.length_b   1.000
_cell.length_c   1.000
_cell.angle_alpha   90.00
_cell.angle_beta   90.00
_cell.angle_gamma   90.00
#
_symmetry.space_group_name_H-M   'P 1'
#
loop_
_entity.id
_entity.type
_entity.pdbx_description
1 polymer ?
#
loop_
_entity_poly.entity_id
_entity_poly.type
_entity_poly.pdbx_seq_one_letter_code
_entity_poly.pdbx_strand_id
1 'polypeptide(L)'
;MKAATKHLEIDVTTGPLPASRKIFVQGDLHKDVYVPLREISLSPQSQEQPLHVYDSSGPYTDTEVVQDLNIEEGLPRLREAWIRARGDVEEYTGREVRPEDNGFAANKRLVPEFPAKRTPLRAKDGLAVTQLEYARSGIITPEMEFVAIRENLGRERIRATSERDGESFGAEIPDYVTPEFVRDEVAA
;
A
#
# COMPACT_ATOMS: atom_id res chain seq x y z
N MET A 1 9.19 21.49 -30.74
CA MET A 1 7.71 21.47 -30.81
C MET A 1 7.21 20.65 -29.63
N LYS A 2 6.38 21.21 -28.75
CA LYS A 2 5.74 20.43 -27.69
C LYS A 2 4.72 19.51 -28.36
N ALA A 3 4.93 18.19 -28.31
CA ALA A 3 3.91 17.25 -28.74
C ALA A 3 2.64 17.54 -27.93
N ALA A 4 1.50 17.69 -28.61
CA ALA A 4 0.22 17.87 -27.94
C ALA A 4 -0.02 16.67 -27.03
N THR A 5 -0.22 16.92 -25.73
CA THR A 5 -0.65 15.90 -24.77
C THR A 5 -1.98 15.35 -25.28
N LYS A 6 -1.95 14.14 -25.84
CA LYS A 6 -3.17 13.44 -26.21
C LYS A 6 -3.78 12.98 -24.89
N HIS A 7 -4.79 13.70 -24.40
CA HIS A 7 -5.62 13.21 -23.29
C HIS A 7 -6.20 11.87 -23.75
N LEU A 8 -5.70 10.79 -23.16
CA LEU A 8 -6.31 9.49 -23.26
C LEU A 8 -7.47 9.52 -22.27
N GLU A 9 -8.70 9.62 -22.78
CA GLU A 9 -9.89 9.32 -21.97
C GLU A 9 -9.85 7.83 -21.65
N ILE A 10 -9.14 7.49 -20.56
CA ILE A 10 -9.13 6.14 -19.99
C ILE A 10 -10.23 6.12 -18.96
N ASP A 11 -11.30 5.39 -19.26
CA ASP A 11 -12.34 5.11 -18.28
C ASP A 11 -11.81 4.08 -17.27
N VAL A 12 -11.58 4.53 -16.04
CA VAL A 12 -11.11 3.68 -14.94
C VAL A 12 -12.31 3.31 -14.10
N THR A 13 -12.52 2.01 -13.86
CA THR A 13 -13.58 1.57 -12.96
C THR A 13 -13.28 2.04 -11.54
N THR A 14 -14.15 2.90 -11.02
CA THR A 14 -14.07 3.46 -9.67
C THR A 14 -15.38 3.32 -8.91
N GLY A 15 -15.36 3.63 -7.62
CA GLY A 15 -16.53 3.63 -6.75
C GLY A 15 -16.58 2.44 -5.80
N PRO A 16 -17.49 2.46 -4.82
CA PRO A 16 -17.57 1.43 -3.80
C PRO A 16 -17.98 0.08 -4.40
N LEU A 17 -17.42 -1.00 -3.86
CA LEU A 17 -17.86 -2.35 -4.20
C LEU A 17 -19.23 -2.64 -3.55
N PRO A 18 -20.12 -3.39 -4.22
CA PRO A 18 -21.50 -3.61 -3.74
C PRO A 18 -21.58 -4.04 -2.28
N ALA A 19 -22.55 -3.47 -1.55
CA ALA A 19 -22.84 -3.75 -0.13
C ALA A 19 -21.63 -3.60 0.83
N SER A 20 -20.61 -2.84 0.42
CA SER A 20 -19.41 -2.66 1.23
C SER A 20 -18.86 -1.25 1.14
N ARG A 21 -18.05 -0.87 2.13
CA ARG A 21 -17.36 0.42 2.17
C ARG A 21 -15.90 0.25 2.55
N LYS A 22 -15.07 1.19 2.08
CA LYS A 22 -13.70 1.33 2.56
C LYS A 22 -13.73 1.71 4.04
N ILE A 23 -12.89 1.08 4.84
CA ILE A 23 -12.60 1.50 6.21
C ILE A 23 -11.09 1.57 6.40
N PHE A 24 -10.66 2.30 7.41
CA PHE A 24 -9.25 2.43 7.75
C PHE A 24 -9.05 2.08 9.23
N VAL A 25 -8.06 1.24 9.50
CA VAL A 25 -7.59 0.95 10.87
C VAL A 25 -6.34 1.79 11.11
N GLN A 26 -6.35 2.61 12.16
CA GLN A 26 -5.22 3.45 12.51
C GLN A 26 -4.13 2.63 13.22
N GLY A 27 -2.87 2.97 12.95
CA GLY A 27 -1.71 2.40 13.64
C GLY A 27 -1.59 2.81 15.10
N ASP A 28 -0.99 1.93 15.90
CA ASP A 28 -0.75 2.14 17.32
C ASP A 28 0.63 2.74 17.59
N LEU A 29 1.68 2.21 16.93
CA LEU A 29 3.06 2.67 16.99
C LEU A 29 3.25 3.92 16.13
N HIS A 30 2.73 3.91 14.91
CA HIS A 30 2.83 5.00 13.94
C HIS A 30 1.44 5.61 13.71
N LYS A 31 1.16 6.74 14.37
CA LYS A 31 -0.19 7.36 14.37
C LYS A 31 -0.66 7.90 13.02
N ASP A 32 0.26 8.06 12.07
CA ASP A 32 0.03 8.46 10.69
C ASP A 32 -0.17 7.27 9.74
N VAL A 33 -0.12 6.03 10.24
CA VAL A 33 -0.48 4.82 9.50
C VAL A 33 -1.99 4.62 9.54
N TYR A 34 -2.59 4.51 8.35
CA TYR A 34 -4.00 4.17 8.15
C TYR A 34 -4.10 3.01 7.17
N VAL A 35 -4.50 1.84 7.65
CA VAL A 35 -4.51 0.59 6.89
C VAL A 35 -5.89 0.36 6.27
N PRO A 36 -5.99 0.28 4.93
CA PRO A 36 -7.26 0.10 4.25
C PRO A 36 -7.74 -1.36 4.36
N LEU A 37 -8.99 -1.50 4.77
CA LEU A 37 -9.77 -2.73 4.68
C LEU A 37 -11.11 -2.40 4.01
N ARG A 38 -11.88 -3.45 3.72
CA ARG A 38 -13.25 -3.30 3.26
C ARG A 38 -14.18 -3.96 4.25
N GLU A 39 -15.23 -3.23 4.62
CA GLU A 39 -16.27 -3.72 5.50
C GLU A 39 -17.51 -4.05 4.66
N ILE A 40 -17.96 -5.30 4.75
CA ILE A 40 -19.20 -5.79 4.12
C ILE A 40 -20.31 -5.75 5.18
N SER A 41 -21.36 -4.99 4.89
CA SER A 41 -22.55 -4.96 5.74
C SER A 41 -23.34 -6.26 5.60
N LEU A 42 -23.69 -6.86 6.74
CA LEU A 42 -24.58 -8.01 6.78
C LEU A 42 -26.03 -7.56 7.01
N SER A 43 -26.98 -8.44 6.73
CA SER A 43 -28.40 -8.18 6.98
C SER A 43 -28.64 -7.92 8.47
N PRO A 44 -29.41 -6.88 8.85
CA PRO A 44 -29.72 -6.61 10.27
C PRO A 44 -30.36 -7.80 10.99
N GLN A 45 -31.02 -8.70 10.25
CA GLN A 45 -31.65 -9.90 10.77
C GLN A 45 -30.64 -10.95 11.25
N SER A 46 -29.40 -10.96 10.75
CA SER A 46 -28.38 -11.91 11.21
C SER A 46 -27.87 -11.59 12.61
N GLN A 47 -27.99 -10.32 13.05
CA GLN A 47 -27.40 -9.81 14.30
C GLN A 47 -25.87 -9.99 14.37
N GLU A 48 -25.23 -10.23 13.23
CA GLU A 48 -23.78 -10.37 13.12
C GLU A 48 -23.13 -9.00 12.91
N GLN A 49 -21.88 -8.88 13.35
CA GLN A 49 -21.07 -7.71 13.06
C GLN A 49 -20.68 -7.70 11.57
N PRO A 50 -20.45 -6.51 10.98
CA PRO A 50 -19.95 -6.43 9.61
C PRO A 50 -18.65 -7.23 9.41
N LEU A 51 -18.51 -7.85 8.24
CA LEU A 51 -17.34 -8.65 7.91
C LEU A 51 -16.23 -7.76 7.35
N HIS A 52 -15.08 -7.77 8.00
CA HIS A 52 -13.87 -7.11 7.50
C HIS A 52 -13.12 -8.05 6.57
N VAL A 53 -12.76 -7.56 5.39
CA VAL A 53 -12.00 -8.30 4.39
C VAL A 53 -10.83 -7.48 3.87
N TYR A 54 -9.82 -8.18 3.35
CA TYR A 54 -8.67 -7.57 2.71
C TYR A 54 -9.12 -6.73 1.51
N ASP A 55 -8.52 -5.56 1.33
CA ASP A 55 -8.84 -4.66 0.22
C ASP A 55 -7.59 -4.06 -0.42
N SER A 56 -7.28 -4.52 -1.63
CA SER A 56 -6.16 -4.07 -2.45
C SER A 56 -6.56 -3.06 -3.53
N SER A 57 -7.80 -2.58 -3.55
CA SER A 57 -8.30 -1.65 -4.58
C SER A 57 -7.75 -0.23 -4.46
N GLY A 58 -7.10 0.12 -3.34
CA GLY A 58 -6.54 1.45 -3.12
C GLY A 58 -7.63 2.54 -3.03
N PRO A 59 -7.31 3.82 -3.36
CA PRO A 59 -8.26 4.93 -3.23
C PRO A 59 -9.40 4.89 -4.27
N TYR A 60 -9.33 4.00 -5.28
CA TYR A 60 -10.33 3.94 -6.35
C TYR A 60 -11.73 3.52 -5.88
N THR A 61 -11.85 2.89 -4.71
CA THR A 61 -13.15 2.52 -4.10
C THR A 61 -13.43 3.30 -2.81
N ASP A 62 -12.61 4.32 -2.52
CA ASP A 62 -12.79 5.19 -1.36
C ASP A 62 -13.62 6.41 -1.76
N THR A 63 -14.87 6.45 -1.27
CA THR A 63 -15.84 7.49 -1.63
C THR A 63 -15.42 8.89 -1.23
N GLU A 64 -14.50 9.02 -0.27
CA GLU A 64 -14.05 10.32 0.23
C GLU A 64 -13.02 10.99 -0.69
N VAL A 65 -12.29 10.22 -1.50
CA VAL A 65 -11.17 10.72 -2.33
C VAL A 65 -11.26 10.35 -3.80
N VAL A 66 -12.15 9.42 -4.18
CA VAL A 66 -12.25 8.89 -5.55
C VAL A 66 -12.50 9.97 -6.59
N GLN A 67 -13.28 10.99 -6.24
CA GLN A 67 -13.62 12.12 -7.11
C GLN A 67 -12.44 13.06 -7.39
N ASP A 68 -11.41 13.03 -6.55
CA ASP A 68 -10.21 13.84 -6.67
C ASP A 68 -9.06 13.08 -7.36
N LEU A 69 -9.29 11.82 -7.75
CA LEU A 69 -8.28 11.02 -8.42
C LEU A 69 -8.07 11.48 -9.86
N ASN A 70 -6.87 12.00 -10.11
CA ASN A 70 -6.42 12.34 -11.45
C ASN A 70 -5.26 11.41 -11.85
N ILE A 71 -5.45 10.63 -12.92
CA ILE A 71 -4.41 9.73 -13.44
C ILE A 71 -3.19 10.49 -13.97
N GLU A 72 -3.31 11.76 -14.32
CA GLU A 72 -2.18 12.58 -14.77
C GLU A 72 -1.33 13.06 -13.58
N GLU A 73 -1.92 13.18 -12.39
CA GLU A 73 -1.22 13.56 -11.15
C GLU A 73 -0.67 12.35 -10.38
N GLY A 74 -1.31 11.20 -10.59
CA GLY A 74 -1.04 9.96 -9.89
C GLY A 74 -1.61 9.95 -8.47
N LEU A 75 -1.49 8.81 -7.80
CA LEU A 75 -2.04 8.65 -6.45
C LEU A 75 -1.26 9.46 -5.39
N PRO A 76 -1.92 9.84 -4.28
CA PRO A 76 -1.27 10.41 -3.10
C PRO A 76 -0.12 9.53 -2.60
N ARG A 77 1.01 10.17 -2.25
CA ARG A 77 2.24 9.47 -1.84
C ARG A 77 2.26 9.23 -0.33
N LEU A 78 1.30 8.45 0.18
CA LEU A 78 1.10 8.23 1.62
C LEU A 78 2.37 7.80 2.38
N ARG A 79 3.24 7.01 1.73
CA ARG A 79 4.48 6.49 2.32
C ARG A 79 5.67 7.45 2.27
N GLU A 80 5.56 8.57 1.55
CA GLU A 80 6.71 9.47 1.36
C GLU A 80 7.20 10.06 2.68
N ALA A 81 6.27 10.46 3.56
CA ALA A 81 6.61 10.97 4.88
C ALA A 81 7.38 9.93 5.71
N TRP A 82 6.92 8.68 5.74
CA TRP A 82 7.56 7.58 6.47
C TRP A 82 8.98 7.33 6.00
N ILE A 83 9.17 7.31 4.67
CA ILE A 83 10.47 7.06 4.05
C ILE A 83 11.44 8.20 4.38
N ARG A 84 11.01 9.46 4.27
CA ARG A 84 11.87 10.61 4.54
C ARG A 84 12.19 10.76 6.04
N ALA A 85 11.22 10.46 6.91
CA ALA A 85 11.37 10.61 8.36
C ALA A 85 12.48 9.74 8.97
N ARG A 86 12.80 8.60 8.35
CA ARG A 86 13.92 7.75 8.81
C ARG A 86 15.30 8.39 8.62
N GLY A 87 15.42 9.36 7.71
CA GLY A 87 16.65 10.14 7.52
C GLY A 87 17.79 9.37 6.83
N ASP A 88 17.52 8.23 6.22
CA ASP A 88 18.49 7.34 5.56
C ASP A 88 18.51 7.48 4.02
N VAL A 89 17.60 8.28 3.47
CA VAL A 89 17.51 8.59 2.04
C VAL A 89 17.89 10.02 1.71
N GLU A 90 18.30 10.23 0.46
CA GLU A 90 18.54 11.54 -0.14
C GLU A 90 17.98 11.61 -1.56
N GLU A 91 17.67 12.82 -2.01
CA GLU A 91 17.24 13.07 -3.39
C GLU A 91 18.43 12.97 -4.35
N TYR A 92 18.17 12.48 -5.56
CA TYR A 92 19.19 12.44 -6.59
C TYR A 92 18.61 12.74 -7.97
N THR A 93 19.48 13.13 -8.92
CA THR A 93 19.09 13.30 -10.32
C THR A 93 18.80 11.94 -10.94
N GLY A 94 17.54 11.71 -11.27
CA GLY A 94 17.09 10.50 -11.95
C GLY A 94 17.76 10.29 -13.31
N ARG A 95 17.80 9.04 -13.76
CA ARG A 95 18.29 8.69 -15.10
C ARG A 95 17.36 9.27 -16.17
N GLU A 96 17.95 9.92 -17.17
CA GLU A 96 17.26 10.34 -18.39
C GLU A 96 16.70 9.14 -19.16
N VAL A 97 15.45 9.24 -19.60
CA VAL A 97 14.79 8.21 -20.43
C VAL A 97 15.42 8.18 -21.81
N ARG A 98 15.82 7.00 -22.28
CA ARG A 98 16.43 6.78 -23.59
C ARG A 98 15.44 6.13 -24.55
N PRO A 99 15.64 6.23 -25.89
CA PRO A 99 14.73 5.64 -26.87
C PRO A 99 14.50 4.13 -26.69
N GLU A 100 15.53 3.38 -26.31
CA GLU A 100 15.45 1.94 -26.06
C GLU A 100 14.51 1.56 -24.90
N ASP A 101 14.28 2.47 -23.94
CA ASP A 101 13.34 2.25 -22.83
C ASP A 101 11.88 2.15 -23.33
N ASN A 102 11.62 2.73 -24.50
CA ASN A 102 10.32 2.72 -25.17
C ASN A 102 10.36 1.88 -26.45
N GLY A 103 11.34 0.97 -26.59
CA GLY A 103 11.48 0.10 -27.76
C GLY A 103 11.67 0.87 -29.08
N PHE A 104 12.30 2.04 -29.04
CA PHE A 104 12.47 2.96 -30.17
C PHE A 104 11.14 3.37 -30.83
N ALA A 105 10.03 3.33 -30.09
CA ALA A 105 8.74 3.77 -30.58
C ALA A 105 8.77 5.25 -31.00
N ALA A 106 8.13 5.56 -32.12
CA ALA A 106 8.05 6.91 -32.67
C ALA A 106 6.62 7.28 -33.07
N ASN A 107 6.36 8.58 -33.18
CA ASN A 107 5.09 9.13 -33.65
C ASN A 107 3.89 8.60 -32.85
N LYS A 108 2.85 8.12 -33.54
CA LYS A 108 1.59 7.64 -32.95
C LYS A 108 1.73 6.41 -32.05
N ARG A 109 2.88 5.73 -32.05
CA ARG A 109 3.15 4.56 -31.20
C ARG A 109 3.84 4.94 -29.89
N LEU A 110 4.37 6.16 -29.78
CA LEU A 110 4.98 6.64 -28.56
C LEU A 110 3.88 6.99 -27.55
N VAL A 111 3.95 6.38 -26.37
CA VAL A 111 3.04 6.68 -25.25
C VAL A 111 3.45 8.02 -24.63
N PRO A 112 2.49 8.89 -24.25
CA PRO A 112 2.79 10.11 -23.54
C PRO A 112 3.58 9.85 -22.26
N GLU A 113 4.59 10.68 -21.98
CA GLU A 113 5.29 10.63 -20.70
C GLU A 113 4.32 11.02 -19.56
N PHE A 114 4.46 10.36 -18.41
CA PHE A 114 3.69 10.70 -17.23
C PHE A 114 4.02 12.13 -16.76
N PRO A 115 3.02 13.03 -16.62
CA PRO A 115 3.30 14.45 -16.46
C PRO A 115 3.75 14.83 -15.04
N ALA A 116 3.24 14.16 -14.01
CA ALA A 116 3.64 14.43 -12.62
C ALA A 116 4.99 13.77 -12.26
N LYS A 117 6.08 14.34 -12.79
CA LYS A 117 7.46 13.94 -12.47
C LYS A 117 7.79 14.19 -11.00
N ARG A 118 8.50 13.25 -10.39
CA ARG A 118 8.87 13.28 -8.97
C ARG A 118 10.38 13.13 -8.83
N THR A 119 10.97 13.81 -7.84
CA THR A 119 12.38 13.63 -7.52
C THR A 119 12.59 12.24 -6.91
N PRO A 120 13.41 11.38 -7.52
CA PRO A 120 13.65 10.05 -6.98
C PRO A 120 14.57 10.12 -5.76
N LEU A 121 14.46 9.10 -4.91
CA LEU A 121 15.26 8.95 -3.70
C LEU A 121 16.25 7.80 -3.88
N ARG A 122 17.41 7.92 -3.24
CA ARG A 122 18.39 6.85 -3.06
C ARG A 122 18.81 6.78 -1.60
N ALA A 123 19.42 5.67 -1.20
CA ALA A 123 20.06 5.58 0.10
C ALA A 123 21.23 6.58 0.19
N LYS A 124 21.45 7.16 1.37
CA LYS A 124 22.69 7.88 1.67
C LYS A 124 23.88 6.92 1.68
N ASP A 125 25.06 7.45 1.42
CA ASP A 125 26.29 6.66 1.41
C ASP A 125 26.48 5.88 2.72
N GLY A 126 26.75 4.59 2.58
CA GLY A 126 26.99 3.69 3.72
C GLY A 126 25.74 3.21 4.46
N LEU A 127 24.54 3.62 4.04
CA LEU A 127 23.28 3.15 4.63
C LEU A 127 22.56 2.19 3.69
N ALA A 128 22.00 1.12 4.25
CA ALA A 128 21.06 0.25 3.55
C ALA A 128 19.62 0.62 3.96
N VAL A 129 18.73 0.70 2.97
CA VAL A 129 17.36 1.21 3.16
C VAL A 129 16.28 0.14 2.99
N THR A 130 16.68 -1.13 3.03
CA THR A 130 15.78 -2.25 2.79
C THR A 130 15.06 -2.66 4.07
N GLN A 131 13.86 -3.24 3.94
CA GLN A 131 13.12 -3.77 5.09
C GLN A 131 13.91 -4.89 5.79
N LEU A 132 14.68 -5.69 5.04
CA LEU A 132 15.58 -6.71 5.58
C LEU A 132 16.65 -6.11 6.51
N GLU A 133 17.27 -5.00 6.11
CA GLU A 133 18.28 -4.32 6.93
C GLU A 133 17.68 -3.80 8.24
N TYR A 134 16.53 -3.11 8.16
CA TYR A 134 15.84 -2.63 9.36
C TYR A 134 15.44 -3.79 10.28
N ALA A 135 14.91 -4.88 9.70
CA ALA A 135 14.50 -6.04 10.45
C ALA A 135 15.66 -6.68 11.22
N ARG A 136 16.80 -6.92 10.55
CA ARG A 136 18.01 -7.47 11.18
C ARG A 136 18.65 -6.51 12.18
N SER A 137 18.42 -5.22 12.05
CA SER A 137 18.82 -4.19 13.01
C SER A 137 17.84 -4.03 14.18
N GLY A 138 16.78 -4.86 14.25
CA GLY A 138 15.77 -4.81 15.31
C GLY A 138 14.77 -3.67 15.19
N ILE A 139 14.72 -2.97 14.05
CA ILE A 139 13.86 -1.80 13.82
C ILE A 139 12.53 -2.25 13.21
N ILE A 140 11.43 -1.89 13.88
CA ILE A 140 10.08 -1.99 13.32
C ILE A 140 9.80 -0.72 12.51
N THR A 141 9.50 -0.87 11.22
CA THR A 141 9.14 0.25 10.35
C THR A 141 7.63 0.49 10.31
N PRO A 142 7.17 1.69 9.87
CA PRO A 142 5.75 1.92 9.57
C PRO A 142 5.17 0.89 8.60
N GLU A 143 5.97 0.38 7.65
CA GLU A 143 5.53 -0.69 6.75
C GLU A 143 5.29 -2.03 7.46
N MET A 144 6.11 -2.40 8.43
CA MET A 144 5.92 -3.63 9.21
C MET A 144 4.66 -3.56 10.07
N GLU A 145 4.39 -2.41 10.70
CA GLU A 145 3.12 -2.19 11.40
C GLU A 145 1.93 -2.22 10.44
N PHE A 146 2.04 -1.53 9.30
CA PHE A 146 0.98 -1.50 8.30
C PHE A 146 0.58 -2.92 7.87
N VAL A 147 1.56 -3.79 7.59
CA VAL A 147 1.31 -5.19 7.23
C VAL A 147 0.68 -5.96 8.38
N ALA A 148 1.20 -5.83 9.60
CA ALA A 148 0.66 -6.55 10.76
C ALA A 148 -0.83 -6.24 10.99
N ILE A 149 -1.22 -4.97 10.94
CA ILE A 149 -2.62 -4.56 11.07
C ILE A 149 -3.46 -5.13 9.90
N ARG A 150 -2.91 -5.12 8.69
CA ARG A 150 -3.63 -5.58 7.49
C ARG A 150 -3.88 -7.10 7.49
N GLU A 151 -2.92 -7.89 7.95
CA GLU A 151 -3.04 -9.35 8.07
C GLU A 151 -4.02 -9.77 9.16
N ASN A 152 -4.23 -8.93 10.18
CA ASN A 152 -5.19 -9.21 11.24
C ASN A 152 -6.63 -8.99 10.82
N LEU A 153 -6.95 -8.19 9.79
CA LEU A 153 -8.33 -7.96 9.33
C LEU A 153 -9.32 -7.56 10.46
N GLY A 154 -8.86 -6.86 11.50
CA GLY A 154 -9.69 -6.51 12.67
C GLY A 154 -9.99 -7.66 13.65
N ARG A 155 -9.26 -8.78 13.57
CA ARG A 155 -9.44 -10.00 14.39
C ARG A 155 -9.22 -9.83 15.90
N GLU A 156 -8.82 -8.66 16.39
CA GLU A 156 -8.71 -8.39 17.84
C GLU A 156 -9.97 -8.80 18.61
N ARG A 157 -11.14 -8.63 17.98
CA ARG A 157 -12.45 -8.93 18.56
C ARG A 157 -12.78 -10.42 18.64
N ILE A 158 -12.11 -11.25 17.82
CA ILE A 158 -12.43 -12.68 17.62
C ILE A 158 -11.27 -13.56 18.11
N ARG A 159 -10.15 -12.96 18.52
CA ARG A 159 -8.92 -13.63 18.97
C ARG A 159 -9.15 -14.68 20.06
N ALA A 160 -10.18 -14.51 20.89
CA ALA A 160 -10.49 -15.43 21.99
C ALA A 160 -11.50 -16.54 21.63
N THR A 161 -12.14 -16.50 20.46
CA THR A 161 -13.32 -17.34 20.17
C THR A 161 -13.19 -18.20 18.92
N SER A 162 -12.18 -17.99 18.08
CA SER A 162 -11.97 -18.81 16.89
C SER A 162 -10.94 -19.90 17.14
N GLU A 163 -11.39 -21.16 17.12
CA GLU A 163 -10.50 -22.32 17.05
C GLU A 163 -10.00 -22.51 15.61
N ARG A 164 -8.71 -22.81 15.47
CA ARG A 164 -8.10 -23.13 14.17
C ARG A 164 -8.30 -24.62 13.91
N ASP A 165 -8.97 -24.95 12.80
CA ASP A 165 -9.17 -26.33 12.35
C ASP A 165 -8.52 -26.52 10.98
N GLY A 166 -7.24 -26.89 10.98
CA GLY A 166 -6.45 -27.11 9.76
C GLY A 166 -5.02 -27.58 10.05
N GLU A 167 -4.42 -28.25 9.07
CA GLU A 167 -3.02 -28.68 9.09
C GLU A 167 -2.15 -27.67 8.33
N SER A 168 -1.08 -27.18 8.97
CA SER A 168 -0.18 -26.17 8.42
C SER A 168 1.12 -26.75 7.83
N PHE A 169 1.33 -28.06 7.95
CA PHE A 169 2.55 -28.77 7.54
C PHE A 169 3.82 -28.18 8.16
N GLY A 170 3.72 -27.72 9.41
CA GLY A 170 4.83 -27.13 10.17
C GLY A 170 5.03 -25.63 9.98
N ALA A 171 4.09 -24.91 9.36
CA ALA A 171 4.17 -23.45 9.25
C ALA A 171 3.91 -22.75 10.59
N GLU A 172 4.68 -21.71 10.88
CA GLU A 172 4.60 -20.89 12.09
C GLU A 172 3.59 -19.73 11.94
N ILE A 173 2.32 -20.07 11.72
CA ILE A 173 1.26 -19.05 11.57
C ILE A 173 0.81 -18.60 12.97
N PRO A 174 0.91 -17.31 13.34
CA PRO A 174 0.46 -16.84 14.65
C PRO A 174 -1.07 -16.70 14.69
N ASP A 175 -1.67 -16.74 15.88
CA ASP A 175 -3.08 -16.40 16.07
C ASP A 175 -3.36 -14.90 15.81
N TYR A 176 -2.33 -14.07 15.99
CA TYR A 176 -2.39 -12.63 15.80
C TYR A 176 -1.03 -12.13 15.32
N VAL A 177 -1.01 -11.42 14.20
CA VAL A 177 0.19 -10.91 13.56
C VAL A 177 0.62 -9.61 14.26
N THR A 178 1.78 -9.59 14.90
CA THR A 178 2.33 -8.37 15.50
C THR A 178 3.36 -7.73 14.57
N PRO A 179 3.65 -6.43 14.71
CA PRO A 179 4.74 -5.79 13.96
C PRO A 179 6.10 -6.45 14.25
N GLU A 180 6.28 -6.98 15.46
CA GLU A 180 7.46 -7.76 15.87
C GLU A 180 7.56 -9.08 15.10
N PHE A 181 6.46 -9.83 14.98
CA PHE A 181 6.41 -11.04 14.16
C PHE A 181 6.76 -10.75 12.70
N VAL A 182 6.19 -9.68 12.12
CA VAL A 182 6.53 -9.28 10.74
C VAL A 182 8.01 -8.96 10.60
N ARG A 183 8.60 -8.28 11.59
CA ARG A 183 10.04 -8.00 11.60
C ARG A 183 10.85 -9.29 11.63
N ASP A 184 10.52 -10.23 12.50
CA ASP A 184 11.24 -11.50 12.65
C ASP A 184 11.18 -12.33 11.37
N GLU A 185 10.00 -12.43 10.74
CA GLU A 185 9.82 -13.11 9.45
C GLU A 185 10.63 -12.45 8.32
N VAL A 186 10.76 -11.11 8.35
CA VAL A 186 11.59 -10.39 7.37
C VAL A 186 13.08 -10.57 7.66
N ALA A 187 13.48 -10.76 8.92
CA ALA A 187 14.88 -10.88 9.32
C ALA A 187 15.49 -12.27 9.05
N ALA A 188 14.64 -13.32 9.11
CA ALA A 188 14.97 -14.73 8.93
C ALA A 188 15.67 -15.01 7.57
#